data_AF-A0A6L3V2W1-F1
#
_entry.id   AF-A0A6L3V2W1-F1
#
_cell.length_a   1.000
_cell.length_b   1.000
_cell.length_c   1.000
_cell.angle_alpha   90.00
_cell.angle_beta   90.00
_cell.angle_gamma   90.00
#
_symmetry.space_group_name_H-M   'P 1'
#
loop_
_entity.id
_entity.type
_entity.pdbx_description
1 polymer ?
#
loop_
_entity_poly.entity_id
_entity_poly.type
_entity_poly.pdbx_seq_one_letter_code
_entity_poly.pdbx_strand_id
1 'polypeptide(L)'
;MTNTKANDPKLLNPQLQQSRTRSLVWSGYAVFIWSIVYMIPHLYWALGGTAGLTILKPSILALPQWELVNWVASVILTLAGLLGIALIYFWNRKPLKWLLLTIALAGSSVAASHGIYGIVYRLLQITGVIGVELDPFNVNEHAYVLWDLLLFEPWFLIEGILLVVLGWYSFNKPNNRRIWFMLCTLGIIIGIVTGLLGVRFA
;
A
#
# COMPACT_ATOMS: atom_id res chain seq x y z
N MET A 1 -14.74 -51.38 16.95
CA MET A 1 -14.91 -50.60 15.70
C MET A 1 -14.77 -49.12 16.04
N THR A 2 -13.57 -48.57 15.93
CA THR A 2 -13.25 -47.18 16.27
C THR A 2 -13.59 -46.28 15.09
N ASN A 3 -14.31 -45.19 15.37
CA ASN A 3 -14.92 -44.27 14.42
C ASN A 3 -13.85 -43.37 13.76
N THR A 4 -13.32 -43.81 12.62
CA THR A 4 -12.25 -43.16 11.84
C THR A 4 -12.74 -42.06 10.88
N LYS A 5 -13.89 -41.42 11.14
CA LYS A 5 -14.42 -40.34 10.27
C LYS A 5 -14.11 -38.92 10.72
N ALA A 6 -13.46 -38.72 11.87
CA ALA A 6 -13.21 -37.37 12.41
C ALA A 6 -12.01 -36.62 11.78
N ASN A 7 -11.22 -37.28 10.93
CA ASN A 7 -9.99 -36.70 10.35
C ASN A 7 -10.06 -36.50 8.83
N ASP A 8 -11.25 -36.49 8.22
CA ASP A 8 -11.36 -36.16 6.80
C ASP A 8 -11.20 -34.65 6.59
N PRO A 9 -10.10 -34.15 6.00
CA PRO A 9 -9.87 -32.72 5.79
C PRO A 9 -10.90 -32.06 4.85
N LYS A 10 -11.81 -32.85 4.27
CA LYS A 10 -12.90 -32.39 3.41
C LYS A 10 -14.12 -31.85 4.17
N LEU A 11 -14.26 -32.09 5.47
CA LEU A 11 -15.33 -31.52 6.30
C LEU A 11 -14.87 -30.20 6.95
N LEU A 12 -14.43 -29.23 6.16
CA LEU A 12 -14.24 -27.88 6.66
C LEU A 12 -15.62 -27.32 7.05
N ASN A 13 -15.79 -26.88 8.30
CA ASN A 13 -17.05 -26.30 8.77
C ASN A 13 -17.53 -25.20 7.80
N PRO A 14 -18.73 -25.31 7.21
CA PRO A 14 -19.28 -24.31 6.27
C PRO A 14 -19.23 -22.87 6.81
N GLN A 15 -19.40 -22.68 8.12
CA GLN A 15 -19.32 -21.37 8.78
C GLN A 15 -17.91 -20.77 8.71
N LEU A 16 -16.86 -21.60 8.83
CA LEU A 16 -15.47 -21.17 8.70
C LEU A 16 -15.10 -20.82 7.26
N GLN A 17 -15.75 -21.45 6.28
CA GLN A 17 -15.55 -21.13 4.87
C GLN A 17 -16.26 -19.83 4.50
N GLN A 18 -17.50 -19.65 4.96
CA GLN A 18 -18.28 -18.44 4.76
C GLN A 18 -17.64 -17.20 5.42
N SER A 19 -17.15 -17.32 6.66
CA SER A 19 -16.47 -16.21 7.35
C SER A 19 -15.20 -15.77 6.62
N ARG A 20 -14.41 -16.72 6.10
CA ARG A 20 -13.21 -16.41 5.30
C ARG A 20 -13.53 -15.74 3.99
N THR A 21 -14.55 -16.22 3.26
CA THR A 21 -15.00 -15.55 2.04
C THR A 21 -15.44 -14.13 2.35
N ARG A 22 -16.12 -13.90 3.49
CA ARG A 22 -16.47 -12.55 3.95
C ARG A 22 -15.24 -11.69 4.24
N SER A 23 -14.21 -12.22 4.91
CA SER A 23 -12.97 -11.49 5.18
C SER A 23 -12.22 -11.12 3.90
N LEU A 24 -12.11 -12.05 2.94
CA LEU A 24 -11.48 -11.79 1.64
C LEU A 24 -12.23 -10.71 0.85
N VAL A 25 -13.56 -10.81 0.81
CA VAL A 25 -14.42 -9.82 0.15
C VAL A 25 -14.26 -8.44 0.80
N TRP A 26 -14.31 -8.37 2.13
CA TRP A 26 -14.11 -7.13 2.86
C TRP A 26 -12.74 -6.52 2.56
N SER A 27 -11.66 -7.30 2.62
CA SER A 27 -10.31 -6.77 2.39
C SER A 27 -10.11 -6.31 0.94
N GLY A 28 -10.71 -7.00 -0.03
CA GLY A 28 -10.63 -6.61 -1.44
C GLY A 28 -11.36 -5.30 -1.71
N TYR A 29 -12.53 -5.09 -1.09
CA TYR A 29 -13.23 -3.79 -1.15
C TYR A 29 -12.49 -2.70 -0.38
N ALA A 30 -11.85 -3.01 0.75
CA ALA A 30 -11.07 -2.05 1.49
C ALA A 30 -9.91 -1.50 0.64
N VAL A 31 -9.14 -2.38 -0.03
CA VAL A 31 -8.11 -1.99 -1.01
C VAL A 31 -8.74 -1.15 -2.12
N PHE A 32 -9.81 -1.63 -2.76
CA PHE A 32 -10.46 -0.89 -3.85
C PHE A 32 -10.85 0.54 -3.45
N ILE A 33 -11.58 0.69 -2.34
CA ILE A 33 -12.04 2.00 -1.89
C ILE A 33 -10.85 2.88 -1.52
N TRP A 34 -9.88 2.35 -0.76
CA TRP A 34 -8.71 3.12 -0.33
C TRP A 34 -7.89 3.63 -1.52
N SER A 35 -7.61 2.78 -2.51
CA SER A 35 -6.84 3.21 -3.68
C SER A 35 -7.61 4.19 -4.55
N ILE A 36 -8.93 3.99 -4.75
CA ILE A 36 -9.75 4.87 -5.59
C ILE A 36 -9.95 6.25 -4.95
N VAL A 37 -10.16 6.31 -3.63
CA VAL A 37 -10.28 7.62 -2.96
C VAL A 37 -8.99 8.42 -3.07
N TYR A 38 -7.82 7.76 -3.01
CA TYR A 38 -6.53 8.42 -3.21
C TYR A 38 -6.27 8.83 -4.65
N MET A 39 -6.78 8.04 -5.60
CA MET A 39 -6.64 8.34 -7.02
C MET A 39 -7.31 9.67 -7.37
N ILE A 40 -8.42 10.04 -6.69
CA ILE A 40 -9.17 11.27 -6.98
C ILE A 40 -8.32 12.55 -6.94
N PRO A 41 -7.58 12.87 -5.85
CA PRO A 41 -6.73 14.06 -5.83
C PRO A 41 -5.63 14.02 -6.90
N HIS A 42 -5.03 12.86 -7.17
CA HIS A 42 -4.07 12.70 -8.26
C HIS A 42 -4.70 12.96 -9.63
N LEU A 43 -5.89 12.42 -9.89
CA LEU A 43 -6.59 12.67 -11.15
C LEU A 43 -6.96 14.15 -11.31
N TYR A 44 -7.38 14.80 -10.23
CA TYR A 44 -7.63 16.24 -10.22
C TYR A 44 -6.36 17.04 -10.60
N TRP A 45 -5.21 16.74 -10.00
CA TRP A 45 -3.94 17.38 -10.36
C TRP A 45 -3.47 17.02 -11.77
N ALA A 46 -3.75 15.80 -12.24
CA ALA A 46 -3.45 15.37 -13.61
C ALA A 46 -4.26 16.13 -14.67
N LEU A 47 -5.44 16.63 -14.29
CA LEU A 47 -6.34 17.45 -15.12
C LEU A 47 -6.07 18.96 -14.99
N GLY A 48 -4.95 19.36 -14.38
CA GLY A 48 -4.56 20.77 -14.21
C GLY A 48 -5.14 21.44 -12.98
N GLY A 49 -5.68 20.66 -12.03
CA GLY A 49 -6.15 21.17 -10.75
C GLY A 49 -5.04 21.83 -9.92
N THR A 50 -5.35 22.89 -9.18
CA THR A 50 -4.36 23.71 -8.46
C THR A 50 -4.54 23.75 -6.94
N ALA A 51 -5.60 23.13 -6.42
CA ALA A 51 -5.83 23.06 -4.98
C ALA A 51 -4.65 22.38 -4.25
N GLY A 52 -4.20 22.98 -3.15
CA GLY A 52 -3.10 22.46 -2.32
C GLY A 52 -1.69 22.67 -2.89
N LEU A 53 -1.55 23.13 -4.14
CA LEU A 53 -0.24 23.34 -4.79
C LEU A 53 0.67 24.31 -4.04
N THR A 54 0.09 25.32 -3.38
CA THR A 54 0.84 26.30 -2.57
C THR A 54 1.39 25.72 -1.26
N ILE A 55 0.88 24.57 -0.84
CA ILE A 55 1.34 23.83 0.35
C ILE A 55 2.39 22.79 -0.05
N LEU A 56 2.46 22.41 -1.32
CA LEU A 56 3.48 21.48 -1.82
C LEU A 56 4.85 22.14 -1.87
N LYS A 57 5.89 21.30 -1.93
CA LYS A 57 7.26 21.75 -2.05
C LYS A 57 7.43 22.64 -3.30
N PRO A 58 7.97 23.87 -3.20
CA PRO A 58 8.02 24.82 -4.31
C PRO A 58 8.70 24.29 -5.58
N SER A 59 9.70 23.42 -5.43
CA SER A 59 10.40 22.79 -6.54
C SER A 59 9.51 21.91 -7.42
N ILE A 60 8.38 21.43 -6.90
CA ILE A 60 7.45 20.57 -7.64
C ILE A 60 6.71 21.37 -8.73
N LEU A 61 6.41 22.65 -8.49
CA LEU A 61 5.75 23.53 -9.47
C LEU A 61 6.64 23.85 -10.67
N ALA A 62 7.95 23.66 -10.53
CA ALA A 62 8.92 23.83 -11.60
C ALA A 62 9.15 22.55 -12.42
N LEU A 63 8.55 21.41 -12.04
CA LEU A 63 8.70 20.15 -12.75
C LEU A 63 7.79 20.14 -14.00
N PRO A 64 8.35 20.04 -15.23
CA PRO A 64 7.57 19.93 -16.45
C PRO A 64 6.67 18.68 -16.49
N GLN A 65 6.90 17.72 -15.59
CA GLN A 65 6.21 16.43 -15.54
C GLN A 65 5.15 16.31 -14.43
N TRP A 66 4.79 17.38 -13.71
CA TRP A 66 3.82 17.28 -12.59
C TRP A 66 2.50 16.60 -12.98
N GLU A 67 1.89 17.02 -14.10
CA GLU A 67 0.66 16.41 -14.61
C GLU A 67 0.88 14.94 -15.01
N LEU A 68 2.01 14.63 -15.65
CA LEU A 68 2.35 13.28 -16.07
C LEU A 68 2.52 12.33 -14.87
N VAL A 69 3.21 12.76 -13.81
CA VAL A 69 3.37 12.00 -12.57
C VAL A 69 2.00 11.68 -11.97
N ASN A 70 1.10 12.66 -11.96
CA ASN A 70 -0.25 12.48 -11.44
C ASN A 70 -1.14 11.59 -12.32
N TRP A 71 -0.98 11.63 -13.64
CA TRP A 71 -1.59 10.65 -14.56
C TRP A 71 -1.11 9.24 -14.27
N VAL A 72 0.20 9.04 -14.14
CA VAL A 72 0.80 7.74 -13.82
C VAL A 72 0.31 7.24 -12.46
N ALA A 73 0.31 8.10 -11.43
CA ALA A 73 -0.22 7.77 -10.12
C ALA A 73 -1.70 7.34 -10.20
N SER A 74 -2.52 8.06 -10.97
CA SER A 74 -3.94 7.74 -11.14
C SER A 74 -4.17 6.36 -11.75
N VAL A 75 -3.37 5.99 -12.76
CA VAL A 75 -3.40 4.66 -13.37
C VAL A 75 -2.97 3.59 -12.36
N ILE A 76 -1.84 3.79 -11.68
CA ILE A 76 -1.30 2.84 -10.70
C ILE A 76 -2.32 2.59 -9.57
N LEU A 77 -2.91 3.64 -9.02
CA LEU A 77 -3.90 3.55 -7.94
C LEU A 77 -5.19 2.88 -8.39
N THR A 78 -5.61 3.14 -9.63
CA THR A 78 -6.74 2.41 -10.22
C THR A 78 -6.44 0.91 -10.33
N LEU A 79 -5.25 0.55 -10.82
CA LEU A 79 -4.82 -0.85 -10.92
C LEU A 79 -4.68 -1.52 -9.54
N ALA A 80 -4.17 -0.80 -8.53
CA ALA A 80 -4.12 -1.27 -7.15
C ALA A 80 -5.53 -1.54 -6.59
N GLY A 81 -6.49 -0.64 -6.84
CA GLY A 81 -7.87 -0.88 -6.43
C GLY A 81 -8.48 -2.09 -7.14
N LEU A 82 -8.29 -2.22 -8.46
CA LEU A 82 -8.78 -3.34 -9.25
C LEU A 82 -8.13 -4.67 -8.86
N LEU A 83 -6.89 -4.67 -8.34
CA LEU A 83 -6.24 -5.87 -7.79
C LEU A 83 -7.05 -6.47 -6.63
N GLY A 84 -7.59 -5.62 -5.74
CA GLY A 84 -8.48 -6.02 -4.65
C GLY A 84 -9.70 -6.78 -5.17
N ILE A 85 -10.36 -6.23 -6.19
CA ILE A 85 -11.53 -6.85 -6.83
C ILE A 85 -11.14 -8.14 -7.57
N ALA A 86 -10.04 -8.13 -8.32
CA ALA A 86 -9.56 -9.29 -9.06
C ALA A 86 -9.28 -10.48 -8.13
N LEU A 87 -8.69 -10.24 -6.96
CA LEU A 87 -8.45 -11.30 -5.97
C LEU A 87 -9.75 -11.89 -5.41
N ILE A 88 -10.83 -11.11 -5.28
CA ILE A 88 -12.15 -11.65 -4.87
C ILE A 88 -12.67 -12.64 -5.91
N TYR A 89 -12.65 -12.27 -7.20
CA TYR A 89 -13.25 -13.09 -8.27
C TYR A 89 -12.38 -14.28 -8.68
N PHE A 90 -11.06 -14.11 -8.66
CA PHE A 90 -10.12 -15.10 -9.20
C PHE A 90 -9.42 -15.94 -8.14
N TRP A 91 -9.83 -15.87 -6.86
CA TRP A 91 -9.18 -16.59 -5.76
C TRP A 91 -9.12 -18.11 -5.94
N ASN A 92 -10.06 -18.68 -6.72
CA ASN A 92 -10.13 -20.11 -7.03
C ASN A 92 -9.27 -20.53 -8.23
N ARG A 93 -8.81 -19.58 -9.06
CA ARG A 93 -8.00 -19.86 -10.26
C ARG A 93 -6.52 -19.79 -9.90
N LYS A 94 -5.90 -20.94 -9.61
CA LYS A 94 -4.51 -21.05 -9.10
C LYS A 94 -3.48 -20.16 -9.82
N PRO A 95 -3.28 -20.21 -11.15
CA PRO A 95 -2.23 -19.40 -11.79
C PRO A 95 -2.48 -17.91 -11.62
N LEU A 96 -3.72 -17.46 -11.82
CA LEU A 96 -4.10 -16.05 -11.70
C LEU A 96 -4.01 -15.57 -10.26
N LYS A 97 -4.45 -16.39 -9.29
CA LYS A 97 -4.29 -16.10 -7.86
C LYS A 97 -2.82 -15.82 -7.51
N TRP A 98 -1.90 -16.67 -7.94
CA TRP A 98 -0.48 -16.50 -7.62
C TRP A 98 0.10 -15.26 -8.27
N LEU A 99 -0.25 -14.96 -9.52
CA LEU A 99 0.13 -13.71 -10.18
C LEU A 99 -0.35 -12.49 -9.38
N LEU A 100 -1.63 -12.45 -9.01
CA LEU A 100 -2.20 -11.34 -8.25
C LEU A 100 -1.59 -11.21 -6.85
N LEU A 101 -1.28 -12.33 -6.19
CA LEU A 101 -0.58 -12.32 -4.90
C LEU A 101 0.87 -11.82 -5.02
N THR A 102 1.57 -12.13 -6.11
CA THR A 102 2.90 -11.57 -6.37
C THR A 102 2.83 -10.06 -6.58
N ILE A 103 1.82 -9.57 -7.32
CA ILE A 103 1.58 -8.13 -7.49
C ILE A 103 1.25 -7.48 -6.14
N ALA A 104 0.38 -8.08 -5.33
CA ALA A 104 0.06 -7.58 -3.99
C ALA A 104 1.28 -7.59 -3.05
N LEU A 105 2.17 -8.57 -3.18
CA LEU A 105 3.42 -8.64 -2.43
C LEU A 105 4.33 -7.47 -2.80
N ALA A 106 4.56 -7.24 -4.10
CA ALA A 106 5.36 -6.13 -4.58
C ALA A 106 4.75 -4.77 -4.18
N GLY A 107 3.44 -4.60 -4.41
CA GLY A 107 2.71 -3.39 -4.04
C GLY A 107 2.75 -3.11 -2.54
N SER A 108 2.51 -4.13 -1.70
CA SER A 108 2.61 -3.97 -0.24
C SER A 108 4.03 -3.60 0.21
N SER A 109 5.04 -4.21 -0.40
CA SER A 109 6.44 -3.92 -0.08
C SER A 109 6.80 -2.48 -0.42
N VAL A 110 6.46 -2.03 -1.63
CA VAL A 110 6.73 -0.65 -2.08
C VAL A 110 5.94 0.36 -1.26
N ALA A 111 4.63 0.19 -1.12
CA ALA A 111 3.78 1.15 -0.44
C ALA A 111 4.10 1.26 1.05
N ALA A 112 4.24 0.14 1.77
CA ALA A 112 4.56 0.19 3.19
C ALA A 112 5.98 0.68 3.46
N SER A 113 6.98 0.29 2.64
CA SER A 113 8.33 0.83 2.80
C SER A 113 8.40 2.33 2.52
N HIS A 114 7.70 2.80 1.48
CA HIS A 114 7.57 4.24 1.19
C HIS A 114 6.96 4.99 2.37
N GLY A 115 5.78 4.57 2.85
CA GLY A 115 5.11 5.23 3.97
C GLY A 115 5.90 5.19 5.27
N ILE A 116 6.54 4.05 5.62
CA ILE A 116 7.40 3.97 6.81
C ILE A 116 8.60 4.91 6.68
N TYR A 117 9.32 4.82 5.56
CA TYR A 117 10.48 5.65 5.31
C TYR A 117 10.10 7.14 5.36
N GLY A 118 9.01 7.50 4.69
CA GLY A 118 8.52 8.86 4.62
C GLY A 118 8.14 9.41 5.99
N ILE A 119 7.30 8.70 6.75
CA ILE A 119 6.93 9.10 8.12
C ILE A 119 8.17 9.32 8.97
N VAL A 120 9.10 8.35 9.02
CA VAL A 120 10.32 8.46 9.82
C VAL A 120 11.17 9.64 9.36
N TYR A 121 11.38 9.79 8.05
CA TYR A 121 12.17 10.87 7.47
C TYR A 121 11.61 12.25 7.83
N ARG A 122 10.29 12.46 7.70
CA ARG A 122 9.65 13.74 8.04
C ARG A 122 9.66 14.02 9.54
N LEU A 123 9.49 12.99 10.39
CA LEU A 123 9.66 13.14 11.83
C LEU A 123 11.09 13.55 12.21
N LEU A 124 12.10 12.98 11.57
CA LEU A 124 13.50 13.38 11.77
C LEU A 124 13.76 14.83 11.33
N GLN A 125 13.10 15.29 10.26
CA GLN A 125 13.14 16.70 9.84
C GLN A 125 12.52 17.63 10.89
N ILE A 126 11.32 17.30 11.37
CA ILE A 126 10.59 18.12 12.36
C ILE A 126 11.34 18.20 13.70
N THR A 127 11.98 17.10 14.11
CA THR A 127 12.80 17.04 15.33
C THR A 127 14.19 17.67 15.19
N GLY A 128 14.57 18.11 13.99
CA GLY A 128 15.86 18.73 13.72
C GLY A 128 17.05 17.76 13.71
N VAL A 129 16.80 16.44 13.75
CA VAL A 129 17.85 15.41 13.63
C VAL A 129 18.47 15.43 12.24
N ILE A 130 17.65 15.71 11.22
CA ILE A 130 18.10 15.97 9.85
C ILE A 130 17.57 17.33 9.39
N GLY A 131 18.39 18.09 8.67
CA GLY A 131 17.99 19.40 8.16
C GLY A 131 16.95 19.32 7.04
N VAL A 132 16.20 20.41 6.86
CA VAL A 132 15.35 20.63 5.68
C VAL A 132 16.10 21.58 4.77
N GLU A 133 16.70 21.09 3.69
CA GLU A 133 17.41 21.93 2.70
C GLU A 133 18.48 22.86 3.29
N LEU A 134 19.18 22.40 4.35
CA LEU A 134 20.21 23.09 5.14
C LEU A 134 19.69 23.97 6.29
N ASP A 135 18.38 24.18 6.39
CA ASP A 135 17.77 24.98 7.46
C ASP A 135 17.05 24.13 8.52
N PRO A 136 16.91 24.65 9.76
CA PRO A 136 16.04 24.05 10.77
C PRO A 136 14.58 24.03 10.29
N PHE A 137 13.79 23.09 10.82
CA PHE A 137 12.37 23.03 10.49
C PHE A 137 11.62 24.28 10.97
N ASN A 138 10.96 24.98 10.03
CA ASN A 138 10.03 26.07 10.27
C ASN A 138 8.67 25.72 9.66
N VAL A 139 7.60 25.75 10.46
CA VAL A 139 6.25 25.35 10.02
C VAL A 139 5.70 26.20 8.87
N ASN A 140 6.03 27.48 8.81
CA ASN A 140 5.52 28.40 7.79
C ASN A 140 6.22 28.19 6.45
N GLU A 141 7.49 27.81 6.48
CA GLU A 141 8.33 27.61 5.28
C GLU A 141 8.27 26.16 4.80
N HIS A 142 8.04 25.21 5.71
CA HIS A 142 8.09 23.78 5.47
C HIS A 142 6.74 23.09 5.68
N ALA A 143 5.63 23.79 5.41
CA ALA A 143 4.27 23.23 5.50
C ALA A 143 4.11 21.94 4.67
N TYR A 144 4.84 21.81 3.56
CA TYR A 144 4.86 20.60 2.73
C TYR A 144 5.34 19.34 3.48
N VAL A 145 6.23 19.48 4.46
CA VAL A 145 6.71 18.36 5.30
C VAL A 145 5.57 17.80 6.14
N LEU A 146 4.74 18.69 6.71
CA LEU A 146 3.55 18.28 7.48
C LEU A 146 2.47 17.72 6.56
N TRP A 147 2.30 18.31 5.39
CA TRP A 147 1.33 17.84 4.40
C TRP A 147 1.66 16.42 3.92
N ASP A 148 2.92 16.14 3.59
CA ASP A 148 3.42 14.79 3.32
C ASP A 148 3.14 13.85 4.49
N LEU A 149 3.58 14.23 5.69
CA LEU A 149 3.49 13.40 6.89
C LEU A 149 2.06 13.05 7.29
N LEU A 150 1.10 13.97 7.10
CA LEU A 150 -0.27 13.80 7.57
C LEU A 150 -1.19 13.20 6.51
N LEU A 151 -0.91 13.42 5.23
CA LEU A 151 -1.79 12.98 4.15
C LEU A 151 -1.18 11.86 3.31
N PHE A 152 -0.03 12.12 2.68
CA PHE A 152 0.52 11.21 1.66
C PHE A 152 1.15 9.96 2.29
N GLU A 153 2.05 10.13 3.25
CA GLU A 153 2.80 9.00 3.82
C GLU A 153 1.92 7.99 4.57
N PRO A 154 0.93 8.41 5.40
CA PRO A 154 -0.02 7.48 6.01
C PRO A 154 -0.87 6.75 4.98
N TRP A 155 -1.18 7.40 3.85
CA TRP A 155 -1.96 6.77 2.79
C TRP A 155 -1.25 5.57 2.19
N PHE A 156 0.03 5.73 1.84
CA PHE A 156 0.89 4.65 1.35
C PHE A 156 1.05 3.54 2.37
N LEU A 157 1.24 3.87 3.65
CA LEU A 157 1.37 2.87 4.69
C LEU A 157 0.09 2.03 4.85
N ILE A 158 -1.07 2.69 4.90
CA ILE A 158 -2.35 2.00 5.02
C ILE A 158 -2.62 1.13 3.79
N GLU A 159 -2.35 1.62 2.57
CA GLU A 159 -2.46 0.82 1.33
C GLU A 159 -1.59 -0.44 1.41
N GLY A 160 -0.33 -0.29 1.84
CA GLY A 160 0.58 -1.43 2.02
C GLY A 160 0.04 -2.45 3.02
N ILE A 161 -0.48 -2.01 4.17
CA ILE A 161 -1.08 -2.87 5.18
C ILE A 161 -2.32 -3.59 4.62
N LEU A 162 -3.20 -2.90 3.90
CA LEU A 162 -4.40 -3.48 3.30
C LEU A 162 -4.05 -4.58 2.30
N LEU A 163 -3.00 -4.38 1.48
CA LEU A 163 -2.49 -5.42 0.56
C LEU A 163 -1.92 -6.64 1.30
N VAL A 164 -1.21 -6.45 2.42
CA VAL A 164 -0.78 -7.57 3.29
C VAL A 164 -1.99 -8.34 3.82
N VAL A 165 -3.01 -7.63 4.31
CA VAL A 165 -4.23 -8.21 4.86
C VAL A 165 -5.03 -8.97 3.78
N LEU A 166 -5.12 -8.41 2.57
CA LEU A 166 -5.76 -9.06 1.43
C LEU A 166 -5.09 -10.39 1.07
N GLY A 167 -3.76 -10.41 0.99
CA GLY A 167 -3.01 -11.65 0.76
C GLY A 167 -3.15 -12.64 1.91
N TRP A 168 -3.20 -12.17 3.15
CA TRP A 168 -3.41 -13.01 4.33
C TRP A 168 -4.74 -13.77 4.28
N TYR A 169 -5.83 -13.08 3.95
CA TYR A 169 -7.16 -13.71 3.81
C TYR A 169 -7.29 -14.58 2.56
N SER A 170 -6.40 -14.43 1.59
CA SER A 170 -6.34 -15.30 0.41
C SER A 170 -5.80 -16.71 0.71
N PHE A 171 -5.21 -16.95 1.89
CA PHE A 171 -4.67 -18.25 2.29
C PHE A 171 -5.52 -18.99 3.32
N ASN A 172 -5.69 -20.30 3.10
CA ASN A 172 -6.46 -21.18 3.98
C ASN A 172 -5.62 -21.84 5.10
N LYS A 173 -4.34 -22.08 4.84
CA LYS A 173 -3.42 -22.77 5.76
C LYS A 173 -2.64 -21.75 6.60
N PRO A 174 -2.48 -21.98 7.92
CA PRO A 174 -1.73 -21.08 8.79
C PRO A 174 -0.26 -20.94 8.36
N ASN A 175 0.37 -22.02 7.88
CA ASN A 175 1.74 -21.96 7.37
C ASN A 175 1.89 -21.01 6.18
N ASN A 176 0.94 -21.03 5.23
CA ASN A 176 0.99 -20.14 4.08
C ASN A 176 0.79 -18.67 4.48
N ARG A 177 -0.04 -18.40 5.48
CA ARG A 177 -0.22 -17.06 6.05
C ARG A 177 1.06 -16.54 6.70
N ARG A 178 1.75 -17.40 7.45
CA ARG A 178 3.06 -17.08 8.05
C ARG A 178 4.10 -16.79 6.97
N ILE A 179 4.21 -17.64 5.95
CA ILE A 179 5.13 -17.43 4.82
C ILE A 179 4.82 -16.12 4.11
N TRP A 180 3.54 -15.85 3.81
CA TRP A 180 3.10 -14.59 3.22
C TRP A 180 3.55 -13.38 4.04
N PHE A 181 3.28 -13.39 5.34
CA PHE A 181 3.67 -12.29 6.22
C PHE A 181 5.20 -12.11 6.30
N MET A 182 5.96 -13.20 6.34
CA MET A 182 7.44 -13.15 6.28
C MET A 182 7.92 -12.54 4.97
N LEU A 183 7.34 -12.91 3.83
CA LEU A 183 7.69 -12.35 2.52
C LEU A 183 7.37 -10.86 2.44
N CYS A 184 6.20 -10.43 2.90
CA CYS A 184 5.85 -9.01 2.97
C CYS A 184 6.83 -8.25 3.86
N THR A 185 7.13 -8.79 5.05
CA THR A 185 8.08 -8.16 6.00
C THR A 185 9.46 -8.03 5.37
N LEU A 186 9.96 -9.09 4.73
CA LEU A 186 11.23 -9.08 4.03
C LEU A 186 11.24 -8.05 2.89
N GLY A 187 10.18 -8.00 2.08
CA GLY A 187 10.04 -7.02 1.00
C GLY A 187 10.02 -5.57 1.50
N ILE A 188 9.33 -5.31 2.62
CA ILE A 188 9.32 -3.99 3.27
C ILE A 188 10.73 -3.62 3.76
N ILE A 189 11.44 -4.55 4.42
CA ILE A 189 12.81 -4.31 4.88
C ILE A 189 13.73 -4.00 3.69
N ILE A 190 13.64 -4.77 2.60
CA ILE A 190 14.41 -4.51 1.38
C ILE A 190 14.06 -3.12 0.81
N GLY A 191 12.78 -2.77 0.74
CA GLY A 191 12.33 -1.44 0.30
C GLY A 191 12.90 -0.30 1.15
N ILE A 192 12.91 -0.47 2.48
CA ILE A 192 13.49 0.52 3.39
C ILE A 192 15.01 0.63 3.18
N VAL A 193 15.73 -0.50 3.11
CA VAL A 193 17.18 -0.51 2.90
C VAL A 193 17.55 0.13 1.57
N THR A 194 16.83 -0.19 0.49
CA THR A 194 17.07 0.41 -0.82
C THR A 194 16.82 1.92 -0.82
N GLY A 195 15.75 2.38 -0.16
CA GLY A 195 15.49 3.81 0.06
C GLY A 195 16.61 4.50 0.83
N LEU A 196 17.12 3.87 1.90
CA LEU A 196 18.25 4.38 2.70
C LEU A 196 19.57 4.45 1.91
N LEU A 197 19.79 3.51 0.98
CA LEU A 197 20.96 3.50 0.10
C LEU A 197 20.92 4.57 -1.01
N GLY A 198 19.89 5.42 -1.01
CA GLY A 198 19.79 6.54 -1.94
C GLY A 198 19.14 6.20 -3.28
N VAL A 199 18.51 5.02 -3.40
CA VAL A 199 17.54 4.77 -4.48
C VAL A 199 16.31 5.58 -4.12
N ARG A 200 16.29 6.86 -4.53
CA ARG A 200 15.14 7.73 -4.35
C ARG A 200 13.99 7.11 -5.15
N PHE A 201 12.92 6.69 -4.47
CA PHE A 201 11.65 6.45 -5.14
C PHE A 201 11.27 7.78 -5.80
N ALA A 202 11.23 7.75 -7.13
CA ALA A 202 11.06 8.93 -7.98
C ALA A 202 9.81 9.73 -7.60
#